data_AF-A0A963ZV14-F1
#
_entry.id   AF-A0A963ZV14-F1
#
_cell.length_a   1.000
_cell.length_b   1.000
_cell.length_c   1.000
_cell.angle_alpha   90.00
_cell.angle_beta   90.00
_cell.angle_gamma   90.00
#
_symmetry.space_group_name_H-M   'P 1'
#
loop_
_entity.id
_entity.type
_entity.pdbx_description
1 polymer ?
#
loop_
_entity_poly.entity_id
_entity_poly.type
_entity_poly.pdbx_seq_one_letter_code
_entity_poly.pdbx_strand_id
1 'polypeptide(L)'
;MENPKPRKSVRYTAYALFGLLIFTVIVLALEFYFRSRPEYGRAGYSYDPNLIFRLTPGLAAQKPHAWGKTGKPPYTLRFNNFGFRGPDINWEKAPGTRSRVLVLGDSYTAGLDYPDSLIFTGQWERILNAGGPKQYEVLNASCPSWGTDQEYVFWKHEGIRLKPDKVVVMFCPNDVREMWNHNMVRIGPDGEHIVIDKVHIPFKERMGWKLSANSSLFQYLQQKVFHSNYGDFFRIFRFYPVNYGIRDSTDWDMPMYLDPSIPVIDESYQLLEKLFADMKKDCDEIGAELHLVKIPIRMEVDSTYAAPGLSPFMVEERLKGIAERAGIPFHNFNALLREQPDPKDIFMDWEYHYDQDGHDFIARSLFATIKSEK
;
A
#
# COMPACT_ATOMS: atom_id res chain seq x y z
N MET A 1 -19.47 -64.07 -26.61
CA MET A 1 -19.81 -62.66 -26.83
C MET A 1 -18.51 -61.87 -26.73
N GLU A 2 -17.94 -61.42 -27.84
CA GLU A 2 -16.74 -60.58 -27.83
C GLU A 2 -17.12 -59.16 -27.41
N ASN A 3 -16.46 -58.65 -26.37
CA ASN A 3 -16.66 -57.29 -25.89
C ASN A 3 -16.22 -56.31 -27.00
N PRO A 4 -17.06 -55.37 -27.44
CA PRO A 4 -16.71 -54.46 -28.53
C PRO A 4 -15.44 -53.68 -28.15
N LYS A 5 -14.39 -53.81 -28.96
CA LYS A 5 -13.13 -53.06 -28.76
C LYS A 5 -13.45 -51.56 -28.75
N PRO A 6 -12.96 -50.80 -27.76
CA PRO A 6 -13.24 -49.37 -27.68
C PRO A 6 -12.77 -48.68 -28.97
N ARG A 7 -13.63 -47.81 -29.52
CA ARG A 7 -13.32 -47.01 -30.71
C ARG A 7 -11.97 -46.33 -30.53
N LYS A 8 -11.13 -46.28 -31.58
CA LYS A 8 -9.77 -45.70 -31.52
C LYS A 8 -9.76 -44.30 -30.86
N SER A 9 -10.79 -43.49 -31.08
CA SER A 9 -10.98 -42.18 -30.44
C SER A 9 -10.99 -42.25 -28.91
N VAL A 10 -11.65 -43.25 -28.31
CA VAL A 10 -11.71 -43.44 -26.85
C VAL A 10 -10.32 -43.73 -26.27
N ARG A 11 -9.49 -44.50 -26.98
CA ARG A 11 -8.12 -44.83 -26.52
C ARG A 11 -7.20 -43.61 -26.60
N TYR A 12 -7.27 -42.82 -27.68
CA TYR A 12 -6.49 -41.59 -27.79
C TYR A 12 -6.91 -40.53 -26.77
N THR A 13 -8.21 -40.39 -26.51
CA THR A 13 -8.70 -39.53 -25.43
C THR A 13 -8.18 -40.00 -24.07
N ALA A 14 -8.20 -41.31 -23.78
CA ALA A 14 -7.66 -41.85 -22.53
C ALA A 14 -6.15 -41.58 -22.38
N TYR A 15 -5.36 -41.75 -23.45
CA TYR A 15 -3.93 -41.42 -23.41
C TYR A 15 -3.67 -39.93 -23.24
N ALA A 16 -4.45 -39.06 -23.88
CA ALA A 16 -4.33 -37.62 -23.72
C ALA A 16 -4.67 -37.19 -22.28
N LEU A 17 -5.74 -37.74 -21.70
CA LEU A 17 -6.10 -37.48 -20.30
C LEU A 17 -5.04 -38.00 -19.33
N PHE A 18 -4.49 -39.18 -19.58
CA PHE A 18 -3.41 -39.74 -18.76
C PHE A 18 -2.12 -38.92 -18.87
N GLY A 19 -1.75 -38.46 -20.07
CA GLY A 19 -0.63 -37.57 -20.28
C GLY A 19 -0.81 -36.22 -19.58
N LEU A 20 -2.02 -35.64 -19.64
CA LEU A 20 -2.37 -34.42 -18.92
C LEU A 20 -2.25 -34.62 -17.41
N LEU A 21 -2.74 -35.74 -16.88
CA LEU A 21 -2.61 -36.09 -15.46
C LEU A 21 -1.14 -36.17 -15.04
N ILE A 22 -0.30 -36.89 -15.78
CA ILE A 22 1.14 -36.98 -15.49
C ILE A 22 1.79 -35.59 -15.51
N PHE A 23 1.51 -34.78 -16.54
CA PHE A 23 2.03 -33.44 -16.64
C PHE A 23 1.62 -32.57 -15.45
N THR A 24 0.34 -32.60 -15.06
CA THR A 24 -0.15 -31.87 -13.87
C THR A 24 0.55 -32.32 -12.60
N VAL A 25 0.73 -33.63 -12.39
CA VAL A 25 1.45 -34.16 -11.23
C VAL A 25 2.90 -33.65 -11.18
N ILE A 26 3.59 -33.64 -12.32
CA ILE A 26 4.97 -33.12 -12.40
C ILE A 26 5.01 -31.63 -12.05
N VAL A 27 4.11 -30.82 -12.63
CA VAL A 27 4.05 -29.38 -12.35
C VAL A 27 3.76 -29.12 -10.86
N LEU A 28 2.84 -29.85 -10.24
CA LEU A 28 2.54 -29.73 -8.82
C LEU A 28 3.72 -30.17 -7.94
N ALA A 29 4.41 -31.25 -8.30
CA ALA A 29 5.60 -31.70 -7.59
C ALA A 29 6.73 -30.66 -7.65
N LEU A 30 6.95 -30.06 -8.82
CA LEU A 30 7.92 -28.97 -8.99
C LEU A 30 7.51 -27.71 -8.22
N GLU A 31 6.24 -27.32 -8.26
CA GLU A 31 5.72 -26.20 -7.47
C GLU A 31 5.95 -26.43 -5.97
N PHE A 32 5.63 -27.62 -5.46
CA PHE A 32 5.88 -27.97 -4.06
C PHE A 32 7.38 -27.90 -3.72
N TYR A 33 8.23 -28.46 -4.59
CA TYR A 33 9.69 -28.41 -4.42
C TYR A 33 10.23 -26.98 -4.36
N PHE A 34 9.78 -26.09 -5.26
CA PHE A 34 10.25 -24.70 -5.26
C PHE A 34 9.60 -23.85 -4.16
N ARG A 35 8.40 -24.19 -3.69
CA ARG A 35 7.80 -23.52 -2.51
C ARG A 35 8.60 -23.73 -1.23
N SER A 36 9.30 -24.86 -1.09
CA SER A 36 10.15 -25.12 0.08
C SER A 36 11.53 -24.44 -0.01
N ARG A 37 11.78 -23.65 -1.06
CA ARG A 37 13.05 -22.96 -1.31
C ARG A 37 12.87 -21.46 -1.08
N PRO A 38 13.42 -20.89 0.00
CA PRO A 38 13.25 -19.47 0.34
C PRO A 38 13.63 -18.51 -0.79
N GLU A 39 14.62 -18.88 -1.61
CA GLU A 39 15.11 -18.09 -2.73
C GLU A 39 14.10 -17.94 -3.90
N TYR A 40 13.06 -18.79 -3.95
CA TYR A 40 12.00 -18.74 -4.96
C TYR A 40 10.62 -18.50 -4.31
N GLY A 41 10.59 -17.71 -3.24
CA GLY A 41 9.36 -17.26 -2.60
C GLY A 41 8.44 -16.50 -3.56
N ARG A 42 7.12 -16.56 -3.32
CA ARG A 42 6.12 -15.80 -4.10
C ARG A 42 6.43 -14.30 -4.07
N ALA A 43 6.10 -13.60 -5.15
CA ALA A 43 6.34 -12.15 -5.25
C ALA A 43 5.59 -11.38 -4.16
N GLY A 44 6.21 -10.29 -3.69
CA GLY A 44 5.60 -9.35 -2.75
C GLY A 44 4.41 -8.59 -3.34
N TYR A 45 4.43 -8.35 -4.65
CA TYR A 45 3.41 -7.60 -5.37
C TYR A 45 2.65 -8.50 -6.35
N SER A 46 1.37 -8.20 -6.48
CA SER A 46 0.45 -8.89 -7.38
C SER A 46 -0.31 -7.86 -8.22
N TYR A 47 -0.70 -8.25 -9.44
CA TYR A 47 -1.52 -7.40 -10.29
C TYR A 47 -2.93 -7.29 -9.72
N ASP A 48 -3.45 -6.06 -9.72
CA ASP A 48 -4.83 -5.77 -9.38
C ASP A 48 -5.55 -5.07 -10.53
N PRO A 49 -6.76 -5.51 -10.92
CA PRO A 49 -7.48 -4.91 -12.04
C PRO A 49 -8.00 -3.49 -11.77
N ASN A 50 -8.19 -3.10 -10.52
CA ASN A 50 -8.67 -1.77 -10.14
C ASN A 50 -7.51 -0.90 -9.65
N LEU A 51 -6.57 -1.47 -8.90
CA LEU A 51 -5.48 -0.73 -8.25
C LEU A 51 -4.16 -0.79 -9.01
N ILE A 52 -4.11 -1.43 -10.19
CA ILE A 52 -2.88 -1.77 -10.95
C ILE A 52 -2.04 -2.84 -10.22
N PHE A 53 -1.71 -2.60 -8.96
CA PHE A 53 -0.97 -3.51 -8.11
C PHE A 53 -1.39 -3.40 -6.64
N ARG A 54 -1.15 -4.47 -5.91
CA ARG A 54 -1.24 -4.52 -4.44
C ARG A 54 -0.23 -5.51 -3.88
N LEU A 55 0.00 -5.45 -2.58
CA LEU A 55 0.71 -6.49 -1.86
C LEU A 55 0.00 -7.84 -2.02
N THR A 56 0.74 -8.91 -2.29
CA THR A 56 0.22 -10.23 -2.62
C THR A 56 -0.65 -10.79 -1.48
N PRO A 57 -1.95 -11.01 -1.70
CA PRO A 57 -2.82 -11.55 -0.66
C PRO A 57 -2.36 -12.93 -0.15
N GLY A 58 -2.40 -13.10 1.17
CA GLY A 58 -2.02 -14.32 1.88
C GLY A 58 -0.53 -14.64 1.77
N LEU A 59 0.33 -13.66 1.52
CA LEU A 59 1.78 -13.87 1.49
C LEU A 59 2.33 -14.04 2.91
N ALA A 60 3.20 -15.02 3.08
CA ALA A 60 4.11 -15.11 4.21
C ALA A 60 5.52 -15.31 3.65
N ALA A 61 6.43 -14.39 3.95
CA ALA A 61 7.80 -14.41 3.45
C ALA A 61 8.78 -14.25 4.62
N GLN A 62 9.82 -15.08 4.66
CA GLN A 62 10.91 -14.89 5.61
C GLN A 62 11.82 -13.77 5.11
N LYS A 63 11.99 -12.74 5.92
CA LYS A 63 12.94 -11.66 5.69
C LYS A 63 14.19 -11.96 6.50
N PRO A 64 15.38 -11.99 5.87
CA PRO A 64 16.61 -12.39 6.54
C PRO A 64 17.00 -11.41 7.65
N HIS A 65 16.61 -10.13 7.51
CA HIS A 65 16.82 -9.09 8.51
C HIS A 65 15.68 -8.08 8.42
N ALA A 66 15.39 -7.40 9.52
CA ALA A 66 14.69 -6.12 9.51
C ALA A 66 15.69 -4.99 9.23
N TRP A 67 15.36 -4.14 8.28
CA TRP A 67 16.15 -2.97 7.93
C TRP A 67 15.94 -1.89 9.01
N GLY A 68 17.03 -1.35 9.55
CA GLY A 68 17.04 -0.43 10.69
C GLY A 68 18.47 -0.03 11.08
N LYS A 69 18.64 0.84 12.08
CA LYS A 69 19.97 1.30 12.55
C LYS A 69 20.85 0.19 13.14
N THR A 70 20.24 -0.86 13.67
CA THR A 70 20.91 -2.06 14.18
C THR A 70 20.49 -3.28 13.38
N GLY A 71 21.39 -4.25 13.20
CA GLY A 71 21.07 -5.52 12.57
C GLY A 71 20.00 -6.25 13.38
N LYS A 72 18.78 -6.28 12.88
CA LYS A 72 17.64 -6.91 13.57
C LYS A 72 17.47 -8.36 13.15
N PRO A 73 16.91 -9.22 14.04
CA PRO A 73 16.73 -10.63 13.74
C PRO A 73 15.82 -10.84 12.51
N PRO A 74 15.93 -12.01 11.86
CA PRO A 74 14.98 -12.41 10.83
C PRO A 74 13.54 -12.33 11.36
N TYR A 75 12.60 -12.01 10.47
CA TYR A 75 11.18 -11.99 10.81
C TYR A 75 10.32 -12.47 9.64
N THR A 76 9.08 -12.81 9.93
CA THR A 76 8.11 -13.17 8.89
C THR A 76 7.30 -11.95 8.50
N LEU A 77 7.47 -11.49 7.26
CA LEU A 77 6.58 -10.51 6.66
C LEU A 77 5.29 -11.22 6.25
N ARG A 78 4.14 -10.71 6.71
CA ARG A 78 2.83 -11.28 6.45
C ARG A 78 1.90 -10.26 5.81
N PHE A 79 1.26 -10.68 4.74
CA PHE A 79 0.10 -10.01 4.16
C PHE A 79 -1.10 -10.91 4.30
N ASN A 80 -2.18 -10.37 4.83
CA ASN A 80 -3.38 -11.13 5.10
C ASN A 80 -4.12 -11.52 3.80
N ASN A 81 -5.23 -12.24 3.91
CA ASN A 81 -6.08 -12.67 2.81
C ASN A 81 -6.61 -11.55 1.88
N PHE A 82 -6.44 -10.27 2.22
CA PHE A 82 -6.74 -9.10 1.38
C PHE A 82 -5.50 -8.39 0.81
N GLY A 83 -4.31 -8.75 1.29
CA GLY A 83 -3.05 -8.07 0.99
C GLY A 83 -2.66 -7.01 2.01
N PHE A 84 -3.38 -6.87 3.13
CA PHE A 84 -3.06 -5.89 4.17
C PHE A 84 -1.98 -6.40 5.10
N ARG A 85 -1.27 -5.49 5.77
CA ARG A 85 -0.39 -5.87 6.88
C ARG A 85 -1.22 -6.33 8.09
N GLY A 86 -0.78 -7.39 8.77
CA GLY A 86 -1.43 -7.94 9.95
C GLY A 86 -2.15 -9.28 9.72
N PRO A 87 -3.05 -9.67 10.66
CA PRO A 87 -3.75 -10.95 10.61
C PRO A 87 -4.84 -11.01 9.51
N ASP A 88 -5.29 -12.23 9.20
CA ASP A 88 -6.46 -12.46 8.34
C ASP A 88 -7.72 -11.84 8.93
N ILE A 89 -8.51 -11.22 8.04
CA ILE A 89 -9.74 -10.52 8.40
C ILE A 89 -10.92 -11.09 7.63
N ASN A 90 -12.11 -10.78 8.13
CA ASN A 90 -13.36 -11.06 7.45
C ASN A 90 -14.01 -9.76 7.00
N TRP A 91 -14.72 -9.80 5.86
CA TRP A 91 -15.54 -8.70 5.40
C TRP A 91 -16.52 -8.24 6.49
N GLU A 92 -17.20 -9.21 7.12
CA GLU A 92 -18.10 -8.97 8.24
C GLU A 92 -17.32 -8.73 9.52
N LYS A 93 -17.71 -7.69 10.27
CA LYS A 93 -17.21 -7.48 11.63
C LYS A 93 -17.66 -8.66 12.50
N ALA A 94 -16.77 -9.14 13.37
CA ALA A 94 -17.13 -10.18 14.34
C ALA A 94 -18.30 -9.71 15.24
N PRO A 95 -19.23 -10.61 15.63
CA PRO A 95 -20.29 -10.27 16.58
C PRO A 95 -19.69 -9.81 17.92
N GLY A 96 -20.06 -8.61 18.37
CA GLY A 96 -19.55 -7.99 19.59
C GLY A 96 -18.58 -6.83 19.32
N THR A 97 -19.14 -5.64 19.02
CA THR A 97 -18.56 -4.28 19.22
C THR A 97 -17.07 -4.06 18.92
N ARG A 98 -16.50 -4.74 17.91
CA ARG A 98 -15.18 -4.35 17.41
C ARG A 98 -15.30 -3.04 16.62
N SER A 99 -14.57 -2.03 17.07
CA SER A 99 -14.38 -0.80 16.30
C SER A 99 -13.30 -1.06 15.25
N ARG A 100 -13.64 -0.90 13.98
CA ARG A 100 -12.73 -1.12 12.86
C ARG A 100 -12.15 0.22 12.42
N VAL A 101 -10.83 0.34 12.48
CA VAL A 101 -10.09 1.50 12.00
C VAL A 101 -9.39 1.09 10.71
N LEU A 102 -9.79 1.68 9.58
CA LEU A 102 -9.12 1.49 8.30
C LEU A 102 -8.01 2.53 8.16
N VAL A 103 -6.78 2.07 7.98
CA VAL A 103 -5.61 2.93 7.75
C VAL A 103 -5.19 2.77 6.29
N LEU A 104 -5.22 3.87 5.54
CA LEU A 104 -4.77 3.98 4.15
C LEU A 104 -3.40 4.66 4.12
N GLY A 105 -2.54 4.27 3.19
CA GLY A 105 -1.21 4.87 3.06
C GLY A 105 -0.31 4.15 2.07
N ASP A 106 0.94 4.59 2.05
CA ASP A 106 2.00 4.14 1.15
C ASP A 106 3.03 3.21 1.82
N SER A 107 4.30 3.31 1.44
CA SER A 107 5.40 2.51 2.02
C SER A 107 5.63 2.74 3.50
N TYR A 108 5.46 3.95 4.02
CA TYR A 108 5.64 4.24 5.45
C TYR A 108 4.60 3.51 6.29
N THR A 109 3.37 3.47 5.78
CA THR A 109 2.26 2.77 6.42
C THR A 109 2.40 1.26 6.27
N ALA A 110 2.85 0.80 5.10
CA ALA A 110 3.12 -0.61 4.86
C ALA A 110 4.23 -1.15 5.78
N GLY A 111 5.25 -0.34 6.12
CA GLY A 111 6.27 -0.66 7.12
C GLY A 111 6.98 -1.98 6.85
N LEU A 112 7.31 -2.27 5.58
CA LEU A 112 7.75 -3.58 5.08
C LEU A 112 9.05 -4.12 5.69
N ASP A 113 9.70 -3.35 6.56
CA ASP A 113 11.00 -3.65 7.16
C ASP A 113 10.91 -4.12 8.60
N TYR A 114 9.72 -4.08 9.20
CA TYR A 114 9.48 -4.50 10.56
C TYR A 114 8.34 -5.54 10.63
N PRO A 115 8.36 -6.44 11.63
CA PRO A 115 7.21 -7.31 11.91
C PRO A 115 5.99 -6.50 12.35
N ASP A 116 4.80 -7.08 12.20
CA ASP A 116 3.53 -6.40 12.50
C ASP A 116 3.44 -5.86 13.94
N SER A 117 4.13 -6.48 14.90
CA SER A 117 4.16 -6.02 16.29
C SER A 117 4.98 -4.75 16.53
N LEU A 118 5.83 -4.37 15.58
CA LEU A 118 6.72 -3.20 15.68
C LEU A 118 6.31 -2.05 14.75
N ILE A 119 5.49 -2.28 13.73
CA ILE A 119 4.95 -1.20 12.91
C ILE A 119 3.88 -0.41 13.67
N PHE A 120 3.71 0.86 13.33
CA PHE A 120 2.84 1.77 14.10
C PHE A 120 1.37 1.33 14.14
N THR A 121 0.85 0.66 13.11
CA THR A 121 -0.54 0.19 13.08
C THR A 121 -0.80 -0.95 14.08
N GLY A 122 0.09 -1.95 14.14
CA GLY A 122 0.01 -3.01 15.13
C GLY A 122 0.27 -2.53 16.56
N GLN A 123 1.18 -1.56 16.71
CA GLN A 123 1.39 -0.90 18.00
C GLN A 123 0.17 -0.10 18.45
N TRP A 124 -0.46 0.65 17.55
CA TRP A 124 -1.64 1.43 17.84
C TRP A 124 -2.84 0.55 18.23
N GLU A 125 -3.07 -0.56 17.52
CA GLU A 125 -4.07 -1.56 17.89
C GLU A 125 -3.85 -2.09 19.31
N ARG A 126 -2.61 -2.44 19.64
CA ARG A 126 -2.25 -2.92 20.99
C ARG A 126 -2.52 -1.86 22.06
N ILE A 127 -2.19 -0.60 21.80
CA ILE A 127 -2.42 0.51 22.74
C ILE A 127 -3.93 0.74 22.94
N LEU A 128 -4.72 0.75 21.86
CA LEU A 128 -6.18 0.90 21.92
C LEU A 128 -6.84 -0.21 22.73
N ASN A 129 -6.44 -1.46 22.49
CA ASN A 129 -6.99 -2.64 23.17
C ASN A 129 -6.54 -2.80 24.63
N ALA A 130 -5.47 -2.11 25.04
CA ALA A 130 -5.08 -2.03 26.45
C ALA A 130 -5.93 -1.01 27.24
N GLY A 131 -6.65 -0.12 26.56
CA GLY A 131 -7.32 1.04 27.16
C GLY A 131 -8.74 0.81 27.68
N GLY A 132 -9.34 -0.38 27.49
CA GLY A 132 -10.70 -0.63 27.95
C GLY A 132 -11.35 -1.91 27.39
N PRO A 133 -12.66 -2.11 27.64
CA PRO A 133 -13.38 -3.31 27.20
C PRO A 133 -13.72 -3.31 25.69
N LYS A 134 -13.78 -2.13 25.05
CA LYS A 134 -14.02 -1.98 23.61
C LYS A 134 -12.83 -2.56 22.84
N GLN A 135 -13.12 -3.44 21.90
CA GLN A 135 -12.11 -4.09 21.07
C GLN A 135 -11.91 -3.29 19.79
N TYR A 136 -10.67 -3.16 19.35
CA TYR A 136 -10.27 -2.44 18.13
C TYR A 136 -9.60 -3.41 17.16
N GLU A 137 -9.93 -3.25 15.88
CA GLU A 137 -9.30 -3.91 14.75
C GLU A 137 -8.74 -2.83 13.82
N VAL A 138 -7.42 -2.70 13.75
CA VAL A 138 -6.72 -1.72 12.91
C VAL A 138 -6.28 -2.39 11.62
N LEU A 139 -6.93 -2.02 10.52
CA LEU A 139 -6.69 -2.57 9.19
C LEU A 139 -5.69 -1.71 8.44
N ASN A 140 -4.47 -2.23 8.26
CA ASN A 140 -3.42 -1.53 7.53
C ASN A 140 -3.50 -1.84 6.02
N ALA A 141 -4.37 -1.13 5.32
CA ALA A 141 -4.60 -1.23 3.88
C ALA A 141 -3.71 -0.23 3.12
N SER A 142 -2.43 -0.57 3.02
CA SER A 142 -1.40 0.23 2.37
C SER A 142 -0.56 -0.58 1.41
N CYS A 143 0.13 0.10 0.48
CA CYS A 143 1.08 -0.54 -0.42
C CYS A 143 2.15 0.48 -0.82
N PRO A 144 3.44 0.11 -0.86
CA PRO A 144 4.47 1.00 -1.36
C PRO A 144 4.18 1.53 -2.76
N SER A 145 4.45 2.81 -2.96
CA SER A 145 4.08 3.57 -4.16
C SER A 145 2.58 3.61 -4.44
N TRP A 146 1.71 3.47 -3.45
CA TRP A 146 0.34 3.95 -3.63
C TRP A 146 0.30 5.48 -3.61
N GLY A 147 -0.42 6.05 -4.57
CA GLY A 147 -0.86 7.44 -4.52
C GLY A 147 -2.26 7.57 -3.93
N THR A 148 -2.69 8.79 -3.64
CA THR A 148 -4.05 9.03 -3.11
C THR A 148 -5.15 8.59 -4.09
N ASP A 149 -4.85 8.48 -5.39
CA ASP A 149 -5.78 7.87 -6.35
C ASP A 149 -6.00 6.38 -6.10
N GLN A 150 -4.95 5.60 -5.85
CA GLN A 150 -5.08 4.19 -5.50
C GLN A 150 -5.79 4.00 -4.16
N GLU A 151 -5.48 4.83 -3.16
CA GLU A 151 -6.20 4.83 -1.89
C GLU A 151 -7.70 5.13 -2.07
N TYR A 152 -8.03 6.12 -2.91
CA TYR A 152 -9.41 6.48 -3.25
C TYR A 152 -10.12 5.34 -4.00
N VAL A 153 -9.49 4.78 -5.03
CA VAL A 153 -10.07 3.66 -5.80
C VAL A 153 -10.26 2.44 -4.89
N PHE A 154 -9.30 2.14 -4.01
CA PHE A 154 -9.45 1.08 -3.01
C PHE A 154 -10.64 1.37 -2.08
N TRP A 155 -10.78 2.60 -1.58
CA TRP A 155 -11.91 3.03 -0.75
C TRP A 155 -13.25 2.76 -1.44
N LYS A 156 -13.43 3.24 -2.69
CA LYS A 156 -14.69 3.10 -3.43
C LYS A 156 -15.05 1.63 -3.74
N HIS A 157 -14.07 0.77 -3.98
CA HIS A 157 -14.32 -0.62 -4.40
C HIS A 157 -14.34 -1.64 -3.26
N GLU A 158 -13.53 -1.44 -2.22
CA GLU A 158 -13.26 -2.41 -1.16
C GLU A 158 -13.32 -1.80 0.24
N GLY A 159 -12.67 -0.66 0.46
CA GLY A 159 -12.54 -0.03 1.77
C GLY A 159 -13.89 0.23 2.46
N ILE A 160 -14.84 0.82 1.74
CA ILE A 160 -16.18 1.12 2.27
C ILE A 160 -16.95 -0.15 2.68
N ARG A 161 -16.72 -1.26 1.99
CA ARG A 161 -17.37 -2.55 2.28
C ARG A 161 -16.85 -3.23 3.55
N LEU A 162 -15.68 -2.80 4.02
CA LEU A 162 -15.17 -3.20 5.33
C LEU A 162 -15.94 -2.52 6.48
N LYS A 163 -16.85 -1.57 6.19
CA LYS A 163 -17.67 -0.85 7.18
C LYS A 163 -16.83 -0.25 8.32
N PRO A 164 -15.72 0.46 8.06
CA PRO A 164 -14.93 1.03 9.15
C PRO A 164 -15.74 2.02 9.98
N ASP A 165 -15.39 2.18 11.26
CA ASP A 165 -15.91 3.25 12.12
C ASP A 165 -15.01 4.50 12.04
N LYS A 166 -13.73 4.31 11.69
CA LYS A 166 -12.78 5.37 11.40
C LYS A 166 -11.94 5.02 10.17
N VAL A 167 -11.68 6.00 9.32
CA VAL A 167 -10.75 5.94 8.20
C VAL A 167 -9.64 6.94 8.47
N VAL A 168 -8.39 6.50 8.43
CA VAL A 168 -7.22 7.34 8.66
C VAL A 168 -6.33 7.27 7.43
N VAL A 169 -6.19 8.39 6.73
CA VAL A 169 -5.26 8.51 5.61
C VAL A 169 -3.92 8.99 6.16
N MET A 170 -2.90 8.14 6.08
CA MET A 170 -1.52 8.43 6.45
C MET A 170 -0.80 9.04 5.26
N PHE A 171 -1.10 10.30 4.97
CA PHE A 171 -0.63 10.99 3.78
C PHE A 171 0.88 11.22 3.81
N CYS A 172 1.53 10.77 2.74
CA CYS A 172 2.92 11.04 2.44
C CYS A 172 3.02 12.00 1.24
N PRO A 173 3.99 12.93 1.20
CA PRO A 173 4.11 13.90 0.11
C PRO A 173 4.20 13.29 -1.29
N ASN A 174 4.85 12.12 -1.43
CA ASN A 174 4.91 11.38 -2.69
C ASN A 174 3.54 10.92 -3.19
N ASP A 175 2.51 10.83 -2.34
CA ASP A 175 1.19 10.36 -2.76
C ASP A 175 0.58 11.23 -3.86
N VAL A 176 0.88 12.54 -3.85
CA VAL A 176 0.46 13.50 -4.89
C VAL A 176 1.17 13.22 -6.20
N ARG A 177 2.48 12.97 -6.12
CA ARG A 177 3.32 12.65 -7.27
C ARG A 177 2.90 11.32 -7.89
N GLU A 178 2.70 10.30 -7.07
CA GLU A 178 2.24 8.98 -7.52
C GLU A 178 0.85 9.09 -8.15
N MET A 179 -0.07 9.83 -7.53
CA MET A 179 -1.40 10.12 -8.10
C MET A 179 -1.30 10.75 -9.49
N TRP A 180 -0.44 11.75 -9.65
CA TRP A 180 -0.18 12.39 -10.95
C TRP A 180 0.34 11.37 -11.98
N ASN A 181 1.30 10.52 -11.59
CA ASN A 181 1.97 9.60 -12.51
C ASN A 181 1.11 8.39 -12.91
N HIS A 182 0.33 7.85 -11.98
CA HIS A 182 -0.59 6.75 -12.26
C HIS A 182 -1.79 7.22 -13.09
N ASN A 183 -2.25 8.45 -12.84
CA ASN A 183 -3.34 9.09 -13.56
C ASN A 183 -4.61 8.21 -13.60
N MET A 184 -4.95 7.60 -12.46
CA MET A 184 -6.13 6.72 -12.35
C MET A 184 -7.44 7.49 -12.14
N VAL A 185 -7.34 8.73 -11.68
CA VAL A 185 -8.49 9.57 -11.36
C VAL A 185 -8.28 10.97 -11.91
N ARG A 186 -9.39 11.60 -12.30
CA ARG A 186 -9.41 12.99 -12.75
C ARG A 186 -10.74 13.65 -12.46
N ILE A 187 -10.74 14.97 -12.46
CA ILE A 187 -11.97 15.76 -12.43
C ILE A 187 -12.67 15.61 -13.79
N GLY A 188 -13.96 15.34 -13.75
CA GLY A 188 -14.82 15.21 -14.93
C GLY A 188 -14.96 16.52 -15.70
N PRO A 189 -15.45 16.48 -16.95
CA PRO A 189 -15.65 17.69 -17.76
C PRO A 189 -16.64 18.69 -17.15
N ASP A 190 -17.48 18.24 -16.22
CA ASP A 190 -18.41 19.08 -15.47
C ASP A 190 -17.76 19.83 -14.30
N GLY A 191 -16.50 19.52 -13.96
CA GLY A 191 -15.79 20.12 -12.84
C GLY A 191 -16.24 19.61 -11.46
N GLU A 192 -17.15 18.64 -11.41
CA GLU A 192 -17.78 18.19 -10.16
C GLU A 192 -17.46 16.72 -9.86
N HIS A 193 -17.62 15.83 -10.85
CA HIS A 193 -17.53 14.39 -10.60
C HIS A 193 -16.10 13.88 -10.75
N ILE A 194 -15.71 12.92 -9.92
CA ILE A 194 -14.45 12.19 -10.07
C ILE A 194 -14.67 11.06 -11.08
N VAL A 195 -13.82 11.00 -12.10
CA VAL A 195 -13.80 9.89 -13.06
C VAL A 195 -12.64 8.97 -12.70
N ILE A 196 -12.92 7.68 -12.51
CA ILE A 196 -11.91 6.64 -12.35
C ILE A 196 -11.63 6.02 -13.73
N ASP A 197 -10.45 6.29 -14.27
CA ASP A 197 -10.01 5.75 -15.54
C ASP A 197 -9.34 4.39 -15.35
N LYS A 198 -9.62 3.46 -16.27
CA LYS A 198 -8.99 2.15 -16.25
C LYS A 198 -7.60 2.21 -16.86
N VAL A 199 -6.59 1.94 -16.06
CA VAL A 199 -5.21 1.92 -16.55
C VAL A 199 -4.91 0.63 -17.32
N HIS A 200 -4.35 0.79 -18.54
CA HIS A 200 -4.05 -0.34 -19.42
C HIS A 200 -2.70 -0.96 -19.09
N ILE A 201 -2.72 -2.16 -18.51
CA ILE A 201 -1.53 -3.01 -18.35
C ILE A 201 -1.52 -4.14 -19.42
N PRO A 202 -0.43 -4.31 -20.19
CA PRO A 202 -0.33 -5.35 -21.20
C PRO A 202 -0.64 -6.74 -20.65
N PHE A 203 -1.29 -7.60 -21.45
CA PHE A 203 -1.68 -8.95 -21.00
C PHE A 203 -0.51 -9.77 -20.45
N LYS A 204 0.66 -9.70 -21.10
CA LYS A 204 1.88 -10.40 -20.66
C LYS A 204 2.31 -9.97 -19.26
N GLU A 205 2.18 -8.69 -18.94
CA GLU A 205 2.49 -8.15 -17.62
C GLU A 205 1.49 -8.64 -16.58
N ARG A 206 0.20 -8.51 -16.85
CA ARG A 206 -0.85 -9.01 -15.95
C ARG A 206 -0.67 -10.50 -15.63
N MET A 207 -0.35 -11.31 -16.64
CA MET A 207 -0.11 -12.74 -16.44
C MET A 207 1.20 -13.03 -15.73
N GLY A 208 2.28 -12.33 -16.07
CA GLY A 208 3.57 -12.48 -15.39
C GLY A 208 3.44 -12.19 -13.89
N TRP A 209 2.77 -11.09 -13.52
CA TRP A 209 2.53 -10.71 -12.13
C TRP A 209 1.60 -11.69 -11.40
N LYS A 210 0.57 -12.19 -12.09
CA LYS A 210 -0.32 -13.20 -11.52
C LYS A 210 0.43 -14.50 -11.25
N LEU A 211 1.29 -14.94 -12.17
CA LEU A 211 2.09 -16.16 -11.99
C LEU A 211 3.15 -15.98 -10.89
N SER A 212 3.86 -14.84 -10.87
CA SER A 212 4.88 -14.54 -9.86
C SER A 212 4.32 -14.46 -8.44
N ALA A 213 3.09 -13.97 -8.28
CA ALA A 213 2.40 -13.89 -6.99
C ALA A 213 1.83 -15.24 -6.50
N ASN A 214 1.73 -16.25 -7.38
CA ASN A 214 1.03 -17.51 -7.07
C ASN A 214 1.87 -18.79 -7.25
N SER A 215 3.03 -18.73 -7.92
CA SER A 215 3.84 -19.90 -8.24
C SER A 215 5.34 -19.69 -7.97
N SER A 216 5.89 -20.51 -7.07
CA SER A 216 7.33 -20.57 -6.81
C SER A 216 8.10 -21.26 -7.95
N LEU A 217 7.47 -22.19 -8.67
CA LEU A 217 8.05 -22.71 -9.91
C LEU A 217 8.19 -21.60 -10.95
N PHE A 218 7.19 -20.74 -11.12
CA PHE A 218 7.31 -19.60 -12.03
C PHE A 218 8.39 -18.62 -11.57
N GLN A 219 8.55 -18.39 -10.27
CA GLN A 219 9.66 -17.59 -9.72
C GLN A 219 11.03 -18.15 -10.14
N TYR A 220 11.21 -19.46 -10.00
CA TYR A 220 12.41 -20.15 -10.49
C TYR A 220 12.60 -19.97 -12.01
N LEU A 221 11.55 -20.24 -12.80
CA LEU A 221 11.63 -20.14 -14.25
C LEU A 221 11.93 -18.72 -14.71
N GLN A 222 11.31 -17.70 -14.11
CA GLN A 222 11.59 -16.32 -14.50
C GLN A 222 13.01 -15.90 -14.17
N GLN A 223 13.56 -16.34 -13.03
CA GLN A 223 14.91 -15.98 -12.62
C GLN A 223 15.97 -16.73 -13.43
N LYS A 224 15.78 -18.03 -13.70
CA LYS A 224 16.80 -18.92 -14.27
C LYS A 224 16.66 -19.18 -15.76
N VAL A 225 15.46 -19.01 -16.33
CA VAL A 225 15.17 -19.37 -17.72
C VAL A 225 14.72 -18.15 -18.53
N PHE A 226 13.71 -17.40 -18.05
CA PHE A 226 13.15 -16.28 -18.82
C PHE A 226 13.89 -14.96 -18.60
N HIS A 227 14.74 -14.90 -17.56
CA HIS A 227 15.45 -13.70 -17.12
C HIS A 227 14.53 -12.47 -17.00
N SER A 228 13.40 -12.64 -16.31
CA SER A 228 12.43 -11.59 -16.00
C SER A 228 12.21 -11.45 -14.49
N ASN A 229 11.58 -10.34 -14.09
CA ASN A 229 11.35 -9.96 -12.69
C ASN A 229 9.89 -9.53 -12.44
N TYR A 230 8.90 -10.31 -12.89
CA TYR A 230 7.50 -9.98 -12.61
C TYR A 230 7.22 -10.05 -11.10
N GLY A 231 6.41 -9.10 -10.61
CA GLY A 231 6.12 -8.93 -9.18
C GLY A 231 7.24 -8.30 -8.35
N ASP A 232 8.32 -7.83 -9.00
CA ASP A 232 9.34 -6.98 -8.40
C ASP A 232 8.85 -5.52 -8.31
N PHE A 233 9.18 -4.84 -7.21
CA PHE A 233 8.73 -3.48 -6.93
C PHE A 233 9.15 -2.50 -8.03
N PHE A 234 10.44 -2.51 -8.42
CA PHE A 234 10.96 -1.59 -9.42
C PHE A 234 10.35 -1.80 -10.82
N ARG A 235 9.68 -2.94 -11.06
CA ARG A 235 8.95 -3.17 -12.30
C ARG A 235 7.72 -2.27 -12.42
N ILE A 236 7.14 -1.79 -11.30
CA ILE A 236 6.02 -0.83 -11.29
C ILE A 236 6.38 0.41 -12.12
N PHE A 237 7.58 0.95 -11.89
CA PHE A 237 8.07 2.18 -12.53
C PHE A 237 8.40 2.04 -14.01
N ARG A 238 8.19 0.87 -14.63
CA ARG A 238 8.24 0.72 -16.09
C ARG A 238 6.98 1.25 -16.78
N PHE A 239 5.88 1.35 -16.02
CA PHE A 239 4.59 1.80 -16.54
C PHE A 239 4.30 3.25 -16.20
N TYR A 240 4.95 3.79 -15.17
CA TYR A 240 4.74 5.14 -14.68
C TYR A 240 6.08 5.79 -14.33
N PRO A 241 6.29 7.06 -14.70
CA PRO A 241 7.41 7.83 -14.18
C PRO A 241 7.24 8.01 -12.67
N VAL A 242 8.32 8.38 -12.00
CA VAL A 242 8.36 8.66 -10.56
C VAL A 242 8.69 10.12 -10.30
N ASN A 243 8.35 11.01 -11.23
CA ASN A 243 8.58 12.45 -11.10
C ASN A 243 7.60 13.20 -12.00
N TYR A 244 7.39 14.49 -11.72
CA TYR A 244 6.55 15.36 -12.53
C TYR A 244 7.14 15.70 -13.91
N GLY A 245 8.36 15.26 -14.22
CA GLY A 245 9.07 15.64 -15.46
C GLY A 245 9.45 17.11 -15.53
N ILE A 246 9.44 17.84 -14.41
CA ILE A 246 9.65 19.29 -14.32
C ILE A 246 10.69 19.61 -13.27
N ARG A 247 11.76 20.33 -13.68
CA ARG A 247 12.97 20.63 -12.87
C ARG A 247 13.61 19.35 -12.31
N ASP A 248 14.77 19.50 -11.68
CA ASP A 248 15.77 18.45 -11.35
C ASP A 248 15.24 17.01 -11.37
N SER A 249 15.67 16.22 -12.37
CA SER A 249 15.22 14.83 -12.55
C SER A 249 15.74 13.87 -11.48
N THR A 250 16.57 14.34 -10.54
CA THR A 250 17.19 13.51 -9.50
C THR A 250 16.46 13.53 -8.16
N ASP A 251 15.63 14.54 -7.89
CA ASP A 251 14.76 14.61 -6.70
C ASP A 251 13.28 14.61 -7.13
N TRP A 252 12.63 13.47 -6.89
CA TRP A 252 11.27 13.18 -7.34
C TRP A 252 10.19 13.96 -6.60
N ASP A 253 10.47 14.39 -5.37
CA ASP A 253 9.52 15.02 -4.46
C ASP A 253 9.70 16.53 -4.34
N MET A 254 10.86 17.06 -4.73
CA MET A 254 11.13 18.51 -4.71
C MET A 254 10.00 19.38 -5.31
N PRO A 255 9.33 19.02 -6.43
CA PRO A 255 8.28 19.86 -7.00
C PRO A 255 7.12 20.21 -6.05
N MET A 256 6.75 19.33 -5.10
CA MET A 256 5.66 19.66 -4.15
C MET A 256 6.06 20.70 -3.10
N TYR A 257 7.35 21.01 -2.99
CA TYR A 257 7.90 21.96 -2.03
C TYR A 257 8.17 23.35 -2.61
N LEU A 258 7.87 23.58 -3.90
CA LEU A 258 8.09 24.87 -4.57
C LEU A 258 7.24 26.00 -3.98
N ASP A 259 7.90 27.14 -3.71
CA ASP A 259 7.29 28.40 -3.30
C ASP A 259 7.89 29.59 -4.10
N PRO A 260 7.16 30.20 -5.06
CA PRO A 260 5.79 29.88 -5.44
C PRO A 260 5.69 28.54 -6.17
N SER A 261 4.51 27.92 -6.08
CA SER A 261 4.22 26.67 -6.77
C SER A 261 4.01 26.86 -8.28
N ILE A 262 3.78 25.75 -8.98
CA ILE A 262 3.56 25.70 -10.42
C ILE A 262 2.19 25.08 -10.74
N PRO A 263 1.57 25.40 -11.89
CA PRO A 263 0.19 25.02 -12.19
C PRO A 263 -0.12 23.53 -12.03
N VAL A 264 0.77 22.63 -12.48
CA VAL A 264 0.54 21.18 -12.37
C VAL A 264 0.45 20.68 -10.92
N ILE A 265 1.20 21.31 -10.02
CA ILE A 265 1.16 20.97 -8.59
C ILE A 265 -0.15 21.49 -8.00
N ASP A 266 -0.54 22.73 -8.35
CA ASP A 266 -1.81 23.29 -7.92
C ASP A 266 -3.02 22.46 -8.41
N GLU A 267 -3.01 22.02 -9.67
CA GLU A 267 -4.02 21.11 -10.24
C GLU A 267 -4.06 19.76 -9.51
N SER A 268 -2.89 19.20 -9.16
CA SER A 268 -2.81 17.96 -8.41
C SER A 268 -3.43 18.10 -7.01
N TYR A 269 -3.18 19.22 -6.32
CA TYR A 269 -3.81 19.49 -5.03
C TYR A 269 -5.31 19.80 -5.12
N GLN A 270 -5.78 20.38 -6.23
CA GLN A 270 -7.22 20.55 -6.49
C GLN A 270 -7.91 19.19 -6.66
N LEU A 271 -7.29 18.25 -7.39
CA LEU A 271 -7.79 16.88 -7.51
C LEU A 271 -7.79 16.20 -6.14
N LEU A 272 -6.69 16.29 -5.38
CA LEU A 272 -6.57 15.74 -4.03
C LEU A 272 -7.71 16.21 -3.11
N GLU A 273 -8.03 17.51 -3.14
CA GLU A 273 -9.15 18.07 -2.38
C GLU A 273 -10.50 17.44 -2.76
N LYS A 274 -10.75 17.20 -4.05
CA LYS A 274 -11.97 16.52 -4.50
C LYS A 274 -12.04 15.07 -4.03
N LEU A 275 -10.94 14.33 -4.10
CA LEU A 275 -10.89 12.95 -3.61
C LEU A 275 -11.23 12.87 -2.13
N PHE A 276 -10.60 13.73 -1.30
CA PHE A 276 -10.87 13.75 0.13
C PHE A 276 -12.28 14.23 0.48
N ALA A 277 -12.83 15.22 -0.24
CA ALA A 277 -14.21 15.66 -0.04
C ALA A 277 -15.22 14.54 -0.36
N ASP A 278 -15.00 13.76 -1.43
CA ASP A 278 -15.85 12.63 -1.77
C ASP A 278 -15.72 11.47 -0.76
N MET A 279 -14.49 11.15 -0.31
CA MET A 279 -14.29 10.19 0.78
C MET A 279 -14.96 10.63 2.08
N LYS A 280 -14.89 11.92 2.42
CA LYS A 280 -15.54 12.47 3.61
C LYS A 280 -17.05 12.30 3.53
N LYS A 281 -17.64 12.60 2.37
CA LYS A 281 -19.08 12.39 2.12
C LYS A 281 -19.46 10.92 2.30
N ASP A 282 -18.72 9.99 1.68
CA ASP A 282 -18.98 8.55 1.85
C ASP A 282 -18.87 8.12 3.32
N CYS A 283 -17.87 8.63 4.05
CA CYS A 283 -17.70 8.34 5.47
C CYS A 283 -18.89 8.85 6.30
N ASP A 284 -19.35 10.08 6.07
CA ASP A 284 -20.51 10.65 6.76
C ASP A 284 -21.79 9.85 6.49
N GLU A 285 -22.00 9.40 5.26
CA GLU A 285 -23.17 8.59 4.87
C GLU A 285 -23.24 7.25 5.61
N ILE A 286 -22.08 6.64 5.91
CA ILE A 286 -22.01 5.38 6.65
C ILE A 286 -21.80 5.57 8.16
N GLY A 287 -21.69 6.81 8.63
CA GLY A 287 -21.43 7.14 10.03
C GLY A 287 -19.99 6.86 10.50
N ALA A 288 -19.02 6.87 9.61
CA ALA A 288 -17.60 6.74 9.91
C ALA A 288 -16.91 8.11 10.00
N GLU A 289 -15.83 8.21 10.78
CA GLU A 289 -15.00 9.41 10.81
C GLU A 289 -13.81 9.29 9.86
N LEU A 290 -13.61 10.28 8.98
CA LEU A 290 -12.39 10.40 8.18
C LEU A 290 -11.38 11.32 8.89
N HIS A 291 -10.13 10.87 9.02
CA HIS A 291 -9.02 11.67 9.53
C HIS A 291 -7.90 11.74 8.48
N LEU A 292 -7.29 12.92 8.35
CA LEU A 292 -6.12 13.13 7.50
C LEU A 292 -4.89 13.36 8.38
N VAL A 293 -3.92 12.47 8.29
CA VAL A 293 -2.64 12.55 9.02
C VAL A 293 -1.55 12.90 8.02
N LYS A 294 -0.87 14.02 8.23
CA LYS A 294 0.35 14.35 7.50
C LYS A 294 1.53 13.71 8.22
N ILE A 295 2.15 12.71 7.61
CA ILE A 295 3.27 12.00 8.24
C ILE A 295 4.57 12.81 8.14
N PRO A 296 5.50 12.69 9.09
CA PRO A 296 6.82 13.29 8.97
C PRO A 296 7.65 12.59 7.90
N ILE A 297 8.37 13.35 7.09
CA ILE A 297 9.42 12.82 6.21
C ILE A 297 10.76 13.48 6.53
N ARG A 298 11.84 12.71 6.35
CA ARG A 298 13.20 13.14 6.73
C ARG A 298 13.60 14.46 6.08
N MET A 299 13.27 14.65 4.81
CA MET A 299 13.67 15.81 4.00
C MET A 299 13.08 17.15 4.47
N GLU A 300 11.98 17.12 5.23
CA GLU A 300 11.37 18.33 5.80
C GLU A 300 11.96 18.73 7.15
N VAL A 301 12.83 17.89 7.73
CA VAL A 301 13.49 18.13 9.02
C VAL A 301 15.02 18.09 8.94
N ASP A 302 15.60 17.75 7.79
CA ASP A 302 17.06 17.68 7.57
C ASP A 302 17.64 18.83 6.74
N SER A 303 16.86 19.89 6.52
CA SER A 303 17.17 21.09 5.72
C SER A 303 17.24 20.90 4.19
N THR A 304 16.96 19.70 3.67
CA THR A 304 16.91 19.43 2.22
C THR A 304 16.07 20.46 1.46
N TYR A 305 14.89 20.82 1.99
CA TYR A 305 13.99 21.78 1.37
C TYR A 305 14.05 23.20 1.96
N ALA A 306 15.16 23.58 2.60
CA ALA A 306 15.37 24.94 3.15
C ALA A 306 16.05 25.92 2.16
N ALA A 307 16.12 25.58 0.87
CA ALA A 307 16.77 26.41 -0.16
C ALA A 307 15.83 27.49 -0.74
N PRO A 308 16.35 28.57 -1.35
CA PRO A 308 15.52 29.60 -1.99
C PRO A 308 14.56 29.00 -3.04
N GLY A 309 13.28 29.37 -2.95
CA GLY A 309 12.23 28.86 -3.83
C GLY A 309 11.63 27.52 -3.39
N LEU A 310 12.06 26.99 -2.24
CA LEU A 310 11.48 25.82 -1.58
C LEU A 310 11.02 26.19 -0.17
N SER A 311 9.98 25.50 0.29
CA SER A 311 9.53 25.59 1.68
C SER A 311 9.23 24.19 2.21
N PRO A 312 9.85 23.73 3.32
CA PRO A 312 9.56 22.44 3.93
C PRO A 312 8.17 22.39 4.59
N PHE A 313 7.44 23.51 4.59
CA PHE A 313 6.08 23.64 5.12
C PHE A 313 5.01 23.63 4.02
N MET A 314 5.39 23.73 2.74
CA MET A 314 4.44 23.89 1.63
C MET A 314 3.39 22.77 1.58
N VAL A 315 3.81 21.51 1.77
CA VAL A 315 2.91 20.36 1.73
C VAL A 315 1.93 20.38 2.90
N GLU A 316 2.39 20.65 4.12
CA GLU A 316 1.51 20.69 5.30
C GLU A 316 0.55 21.88 5.29
N GLU A 317 0.95 23.04 4.77
CA GLU A 317 0.08 24.20 4.60
C GLU A 317 -1.05 23.91 3.60
N ARG A 318 -0.73 23.26 2.48
CA ARG A 318 -1.73 22.84 1.48
C ARG A 318 -2.72 21.84 2.05
N LEU A 319 -2.23 20.80 2.73
CA LEU A 319 -3.11 19.79 3.34
C LEU A 319 -3.99 20.38 4.43
N LYS A 320 -3.45 21.28 5.26
CA LYS A 320 -4.25 21.97 6.27
C LYS A 320 -5.41 22.72 5.63
N GLY A 321 -5.15 23.49 4.57
CA GLY A 321 -6.21 24.22 3.86
C GLY A 321 -7.24 23.30 3.20
N ILE A 322 -6.80 22.18 2.62
CA ILE A 322 -7.69 21.16 2.03
C ILE A 322 -8.59 20.55 3.12
N ALA A 323 -8.00 20.12 4.23
CA ALA A 323 -8.74 19.50 5.32
C ALA A 323 -9.76 20.46 5.95
N GLU A 324 -9.39 21.74 6.12
CA GLU A 324 -10.31 22.78 6.60
C GLU A 324 -11.51 22.97 5.67
N ARG A 325 -11.28 23.05 4.34
CA ARG A 325 -12.36 23.20 3.36
C ARG A 325 -13.24 21.96 3.23
N ALA A 326 -12.65 20.77 3.35
CA ALA A 326 -13.36 19.49 3.29
C ALA A 326 -14.02 19.10 4.64
N GLY A 327 -13.77 19.84 5.72
CA GLY A 327 -14.30 19.51 7.06
C GLY A 327 -13.72 18.22 7.64
N ILE A 328 -12.45 17.92 7.35
CA ILE A 328 -11.74 16.71 7.78
C ILE A 328 -10.80 17.07 8.95
N PRO A 329 -10.88 16.37 10.10
CA PRO A 329 -9.87 16.49 11.15
C PRO A 329 -8.44 16.24 10.63
N PHE A 330 -7.60 17.26 10.73
CA PHE A 330 -6.21 17.24 10.28
C PHE A 330 -5.23 17.07 11.44
N HIS A 331 -4.29 16.15 11.28
CA HIS A 331 -3.26 15.86 12.28
C HIS A 331 -1.87 16.02 11.65
N ASN A 332 -1.17 17.10 12.00
CA ASN A 332 0.17 17.38 11.49
C ASN A 332 1.23 16.75 12.40
N PHE A 333 1.64 15.51 12.11
CA PHE A 333 2.67 14.85 12.91
C PHE A 333 4.06 15.39 12.65
N ASN A 334 4.29 16.05 11.51
CA ASN A 334 5.54 16.74 11.24
C ASN A 334 5.75 17.91 12.22
N ALA A 335 4.69 18.65 12.53
CA ALA A 335 4.74 19.68 13.57
C ALA A 335 5.09 19.08 14.94
N LEU A 336 4.45 17.97 15.33
CA LEU A 336 4.77 17.26 16.58
C LEU A 336 6.21 16.74 16.63
N LEU A 337 6.75 16.33 15.48
CA LEU A 337 8.12 15.83 15.38
C LEU A 337 9.14 16.95 15.56
N ARG A 338 8.87 18.15 15.02
CA ARG A 338 9.75 19.32 15.19
C ARG A 338 9.86 19.79 16.65
N GLU A 339 8.92 19.40 17.51
CA GLU A 339 8.99 19.66 18.95
C GLU A 339 9.91 18.68 19.70
N GLN A 340 10.36 17.59 19.06
CA GLN A 340 11.31 16.64 19.66
C GLN A 340 12.74 17.20 19.64
N PRO A 341 13.60 16.83 20.60
CA PRO A 341 15.00 17.29 20.64
C PRO A 341 15.79 16.95 19.38
N ASP A 342 15.62 15.73 18.86
CA ASP A 342 16.33 15.21 17.69
C ASP A 342 15.34 14.64 16.65
N PRO A 343 14.66 15.49 15.86
CA PRO A 343 13.61 15.09 14.91
C PRO A 343 14.03 14.06 13.87
N LYS A 344 15.34 13.98 13.57
CA LYS A 344 15.89 13.05 12.57
C LYS A 344 16.03 11.62 13.09
N ASP A 345 15.97 11.42 14.40
CA ASP A 345 16.25 10.11 15.01
C ASP A 345 15.12 9.11 14.77
N ILE A 346 13.95 9.52 14.30
CA ILE A 346 12.87 8.58 13.98
C ILE A 346 13.06 7.84 12.64
N PHE A 347 14.07 8.23 11.85
CA PHE A 347 14.34 7.68 10.53
C PHE A 347 15.55 6.76 10.54
N MET A 348 15.61 5.80 9.62
CA MET A 348 16.82 5.01 9.38
C MET A 348 17.97 5.90 8.89
N ASP A 349 19.22 5.54 9.19
CA ASP A 349 20.37 6.40 8.91
C ASP A 349 20.72 6.51 7.41
N TRP A 350 20.38 5.50 6.62
CA TRP A 350 20.79 5.33 5.23
C TRP A 350 19.65 5.53 4.22
N GLU A 351 18.43 5.77 4.69
CA GLU A 351 17.26 6.06 3.86
C GLU A 351 16.27 6.98 4.60
N TYR A 352 15.12 7.27 3.98
CA TYR A 352 14.13 8.20 4.51
C TYR A 352 12.97 7.54 5.29
N HIS A 353 12.87 6.19 5.34
CA HIS A 353 11.81 5.50 6.07
C HIS A 353 12.04 5.47 7.59
N TYR A 354 10.97 5.20 8.35
CA TYR A 354 11.02 5.11 9.81
C TYR A 354 11.89 3.96 10.29
N ASP A 355 12.63 4.18 11.36
CA ASP A 355 13.10 3.09 12.19
C ASP A 355 12.03 2.67 13.22
N GLN A 356 12.41 1.89 14.23
CA GLN A 356 11.46 1.50 15.27
C GLN A 356 11.02 2.69 16.14
N ASP A 357 11.91 3.65 16.41
CA ASP A 357 11.56 4.83 17.20
C ASP A 357 10.57 5.71 16.42
N GLY A 358 10.68 5.74 15.09
CA GLY A 358 9.65 6.35 14.24
C GLY A 358 8.31 5.64 14.27
N HIS A 359 8.27 4.31 14.18
CA HIS A 359 7.01 3.59 14.35
C HIS A 359 6.39 3.82 15.75
N ASP A 360 7.21 3.88 16.80
CA ASP A 360 6.77 4.20 18.15
C ASP A 360 6.21 5.62 18.25
N PHE A 361 6.88 6.61 17.65
CA PHE A 361 6.45 8.01 17.61
C PHE A 361 5.09 8.16 16.92
N ILE A 362 4.91 7.54 15.75
CA ILE A 362 3.66 7.59 14.99
C ILE A 362 2.52 6.91 15.78
N ALA A 363 2.75 5.74 16.37
CA ALA A 363 1.74 5.04 17.15
C ALA A 363 1.25 5.86 18.37
N ARG A 364 2.17 6.51 19.08
CA ARG A 364 1.84 7.39 20.21
C ARG A 364 1.09 8.63 19.75
N SER A 365 1.51 9.23 18.63
CA SER A 365 0.86 10.41 18.06
C SER A 365 -0.57 10.10 17.61
N LEU A 366 -0.79 8.95 16.96
CA LEU A 366 -2.13 8.46 16.61
C LEU A 366 -2.99 8.30 17.86
N PHE A 367 -2.49 7.64 18.89
CA PHE A 367 -3.24 7.44 20.14
C PHE A 367 -3.57 8.77 20.86
N ALA A 368 -2.66 9.75 20.81
CA ALA A 368 -2.85 11.05 21.46
C ALA A 368 -3.91 11.92 20.74
N THR A 369 -3.94 11.85 19.41
CA THR A 369 -4.71 12.77 18.55
C THR A 369 -6.01 12.17 18.02
N ILE A 370 -6.05 10.86 17.77
CA ILE A 370 -7.20 10.09 17.30
C ILE A 370 -7.59 9.11 18.40
N LYS A 371 -8.33 9.61 19.38
CA LYS A 371 -8.73 8.80 20.54
C LYS A 371 -9.84 7.81 20.18
N SER A 372 -9.81 6.67 20.87
CA SER A 372 -10.97 5.82 21.02
C SER A 372 -12.10 6.60 21.71
N GLU A 373 -13.34 6.41 21.24
CA GLU A 373 -14.51 6.77 22.04
C GLU A 373 -14.43 6.01 23.37
N LYS A 374 -14.65 6.73 24.48
CA LYS A 374 -14.56 6.20 25.84
C LYS A 374 -15.62 5.15 26.14
#